data_AF-A0A836BIB9-F1
#
_entry.id   AF-A0A836BIB9-F1
#
_cell.length_a   1.000
_cell.length_b   1.000
_cell.length_c   1.000
_cell.angle_alpha   90.00
_cell.angle_beta   90.00
_cell.angle_gamma   90.00
#
_symmetry.space_group_name_H-M   'P 1'
#
loop_
_entity.id
_entity.type
_entity.pdbx_description
1 polymer ?
#
loop_
_entity_poly.entity_id
_entity_poly.type
_entity_poly.pdbx_seq_one_letter_code
_entity_poly.pdbx_strand_id
1 'polypeptide(L)'
;MLYTGYCKAGIIEKKENVSLFSPIKDDWKQILKKVLLMISNKKSVVIIDSVNGLYNLLDERDVGRLVNTCIMLLAFVARESNSTVLFASVGRKKKQEGWVLSPTGRHILDSNLITKLSVEQHNSKLQFNVF
;
A
#
# COMPACT_ATOMS: atom_id res chain seq x y z
N MET A 1 1.87 2.34 10.94
CA MET A 1 0.41 2.33 11.04
C MET A 1 -0.02 3.39 12.05
N LEU A 2 -0.54 4.53 11.59
CA LEU A 2 -0.94 5.64 12.48
C LEU A 2 -2.45 5.92 12.41
N TYR A 3 -3.03 6.16 11.22
CA TYR A 3 -4.43 6.60 11.11
C TYR A 3 -5.46 5.58 11.63
N THR A 4 -5.45 4.34 11.11
CA THR A 4 -6.41 3.30 11.54
C THR A 4 -6.31 3.00 13.03
N GLY A 5 -5.10 3.04 13.59
CA GLY A 5 -4.88 2.86 15.03
C GLY A 5 -5.49 3.99 15.85
N TYR A 6 -5.26 5.25 15.46
CA TYR A 6 -5.85 6.41 16.12
C TYR A 6 -7.38 6.43 16.06
N CYS A 7 -7.98 6.04 14.93
CA CYS A 7 -9.43 5.93 14.84
C CYS A 7 -10.00 4.84 15.75
N LYS A 8 -9.36 3.66 15.79
CA LYS A 8 -9.79 2.57 16.68
C LYS A 8 -9.63 2.92 18.16
N ALA A 9 -8.63 3.72 18.51
CA ALA A 9 -8.39 4.19 19.87
C ALA A 9 -9.29 5.38 20.29
N GLY A 10 -10.14 5.90 19.39
CA GLY A 10 -10.99 7.06 19.66
C GLY A 10 -10.23 8.40 19.74
N ILE A 11 -8.96 8.43 19.35
CA ILE A 11 -8.13 9.65 19.37
C ILE A 11 -8.50 10.57 18.20
N ILE A 12 -8.83 10.00 17.04
CA ILE A 12 -9.27 10.72 15.85
C ILE A 12 -10.63 10.17 15.41
N GLU A 13 -11.60 11.04 15.17
CA GLU A 13 -12.90 10.64 14.66
C GLU A 13 -12.80 10.11 13.21
N LYS A 14 -13.33 8.91 12.98
CA LYS A 14 -13.41 8.32 11.64
C LYS A 14 -14.48 9.06 10.83
N LYS A 15 -14.09 9.62 9.68
CA LYS A 15 -15.06 10.21 8.74
C LYS A 15 -16.00 9.14 8.16
N GLU A 16 -17.25 9.52 7.84
CA GLU A 16 -18.28 8.60 7.34
C GLU A 16 -17.90 7.96 6.01
N ASN A 17 -17.30 8.73 5.10
CA ASN A 17 -16.87 8.30 3.78
C ASN A 17 -15.59 7.45 3.78
N VAL A 18 -15.02 7.14 4.95
CA VAL A 18 -13.79 6.35 5.08
C VAL A 18 -14.12 4.97 5.63
N SER A 19 -13.73 3.94 4.89
CA SER A 19 -13.73 2.55 5.37
C SER A 19 -12.35 2.15 5.83
N LEU A 20 -12.25 1.56 7.03
CA LEU A 20 -10.99 1.13 7.64
C LEU A 20 -10.90 -0.39 7.68
N PHE A 21 -9.76 -0.93 7.26
CA PHE A 21 -9.46 -2.36 7.30
C PHE A 21 -8.14 -2.60 8.02
N SER A 22 -8.07 -3.69 8.78
CA SER A 22 -6.83 -4.14 9.44
C SER A 22 -6.75 -5.67 9.32
N PRO A 23 -6.44 -6.18 8.12
CA PRO A 23 -6.42 -7.62 7.91
C PRO A 23 -5.36 -8.31 8.76
N ILE A 24 -5.70 -9.52 9.19
CA ILE A 24 -4.86 -10.49 9.88
C ILE A 24 -4.71 -11.74 9.01
N LYS A 25 -3.82 -12.66 9.41
CA LYS A 25 -3.47 -13.84 8.62
C LYS A 25 -4.69 -14.68 8.21
N ASP A 26 -5.72 -14.70 9.05
CA ASP A 26 -6.89 -15.55 8.83
C ASP A 26 -7.97 -14.92 7.94
N ASP A 27 -8.03 -13.58 7.84
CA ASP A 27 -9.14 -12.88 7.17
C ASP A 27 -8.70 -12.06 5.93
N TRP A 28 -7.40 -11.99 5.63
CA TRP A 28 -6.89 -11.08 4.60
C TRP A 28 -7.51 -11.33 3.22
N LYS A 29 -7.81 -12.59 2.86
CA LYS A 29 -8.46 -12.94 1.59
C LYS A 29 -9.87 -12.38 1.50
N GLN A 30 -10.62 -12.48 2.61
CA GLN A 30 -11.99 -11.95 2.69
C GLN A 30 -11.98 -10.42 2.62
N ILE A 31 -11.05 -9.78 3.32
CA ILE A 31 -10.89 -8.32 3.29
C ILE A 31 -10.47 -7.85 1.90
N LEU A 32 -9.51 -8.52 1.26
CA LEU A 32 -9.10 -8.19 -0.12
C LEU A 32 -10.29 -8.29 -1.08
N LYS A 33 -11.07 -9.38 -1.01
CA LYS A 33 -12.29 -9.53 -1.82
C LYS A 33 -13.27 -8.39 -1.58
N LYS A 34 -13.50 -8.01 -0.33
CA LYS A 34 -14.40 -6.90 0.03
C LYS A 34 -13.89 -5.58 -0.55
N VAL A 35 -12.60 -5.30 -0.43
CA VAL A 35 -11.96 -4.10 -1.00
C VAL A 35 -12.12 -4.05 -2.52
N LEU A 36 -11.83 -5.16 -3.22
CA LEU A 36 -12.00 -5.24 -4.68
C LEU A 36 -13.43 -4.96 -5.12
N LEU A 37 -14.42 -5.54 -4.42
CA LEU A 37 -15.84 -5.29 -4.71
C LEU A 37 -16.23 -3.81 -4.50
N MET A 38 -15.74 -3.17 -3.44
CA MET A 38 -16.02 -1.76 -3.20
C MET A 38 -15.41 -0.86 -4.29
N ILE A 39 -14.16 -1.13 -4.68
CA ILE A 39 -13.47 -0.40 -5.76
C ILE A 39 -14.26 -0.56 -7.07
N SER A 40 -14.66 -1.79 -7.40
CA SER A 40 -15.40 -2.10 -8.63
C SER A 40 -16.76 -1.40 -8.71
N ASN A 41 -17.43 -1.17 -7.57
CA ASN A 41 -18.78 -0.61 -7.53
C ASN A 41 -18.80 0.92 -7.42
N LYS A 42 -17.74 1.53 -6.87
CA LYS A 42 -17.71 2.96 -6.61
C LYS A 42 -16.31 3.50 -6.78
N LYS A 43 -16.19 4.59 -7.56
CA LYS A 43 -14.95 5.37 -7.67
C LYS A 43 -14.41 5.72 -6.28
N SER A 44 -13.20 5.25 -6.00
CA SER A 44 -12.61 5.27 -4.67
C SER A 44 -11.13 5.64 -4.70
N VAL A 45 -10.62 6.07 -3.56
CA VAL A 45 -9.17 6.16 -3.29
C VAL A 45 -8.84 5.11 -2.25
N VAL A 46 -7.92 4.20 -2.57
CA VAL A 46 -7.50 3.10 -1.72
C VAL A 46 -6.08 3.37 -1.26
N ILE A 47 -5.84 3.32 0.05
CA ILE A 47 -4.52 3.53 0.63
C ILE A 47 -4.10 2.23 1.32
N ILE A 48 -3.00 1.65 0.86
CA ILE A 48 -2.36 0.48 1.46
C ILE A 48 -1.16 0.97 2.26
N ASP A 49 -1.35 1.17 3.57
CA ASP A 49 -0.31 1.48 4.56
C ASP A 49 -0.01 0.21 5.40
N SER A 50 0.97 -0.62 5.05
CA SER A 50 1.98 -0.44 3.98
C SER A 50 2.22 -1.75 3.22
N VAL A 51 2.91 -1.67 2.08
CA VAL A 51 3.37 -2.86 1.35
C VAL A 51 4.29 -3.72 2.23
N ASN A 52 5.12 -3.11 3.08
CA ASN A 52 5.90 -3.85 4.09
C ASN A 52 5.00 -4.70 5.00
N GLY A 53 3.86 -4.15 5.43
CA GLY A 53 2.87 -4.89 6.21
C GLY A 53 2.24 -6.05 5.44
N LEU A 54 1.96 -5.85 4.15
CA LEU A 54 1.43 -6.90 3.28
C LEU A 54 2.42 -8.08 3.14
N TYR A 55 3.71 -7.79 2.98
CA TYR A 55 4.75 -8.82 2.97
C TYR A 55 4.81 -9.63 4.28
N ASN A 56 4.62 -8.98 5.43
CA ASN A 56 4.62 -9.65 6.73
C ASN A 56 3.33 -10.44 7.00
N LEU A 57 2.21 -10.00 6.42
CA LEU A 57 0.91 -10.65 6.57
C LEU A 57 0.84 -11.98 5.80
N LEU A 58 1.36 -11.99 4.58
CA LEU A 58 1.22 -13.07 3.60
C LEU A 58 2.32 -14.14 3.69
N ASP A 59 2.77 -14.47 4.91
CA ASP A 59 3.89 -15.35 5.28
C ASP A 59 3.89 -16.75 4.61
N GLU A 60 4.10 -16.76 3.29
CA GLU A 60 4.01 -17.89 2.36
C GLU A 60 5.33 -18.02 1.58
N ARG A 61 5.63 -19.24 1.12
CA ARG A 61 6.88 -19.58 0.40
C ARG A 61 7.15 -18.66 -0.80
N ASP A 62 6.09 -18.16 -1.45
CA ASP A 62 6.15 -17.29 -2.64
C ASP A 62 5.55 -15.88 -2.41
N VAL A 63 5.67 -15.35 -1.19
CA VAL A 63 5.04 -14.07 -0.79
C VAL A 63 5.32 -12.90 -1.76
N GLY A 64 6.49 -12.82 -2.39
CA GLY A 64 6.79 -11.77 -3.38
C GLY A 64 5.91 -11.85 -4.63
N ARG A 65 5.65 -13.05 -5.13
CA ARG A 65 4.73 -13.26 -6.26
C ARG A 65 3.31 -12.87 -5.84
N LEU A 66 2.88 -13.32 -4.66
CA LEU A 66 1.54 -13.06 -4.15
C LEU A 66 1.28 -11.56 -3.92
N VAL A 67 2.23 -10.84 -3.32
CA VAL A 67 2.17 -9.39 -3.15
C VAL A 67 2.05 -8.68 -4.50
N ASN A 68 2.90 -9.04 -5.47
CA ASN A 68 2.85 -8.43 -6.81
C ASN A 68 1.51 -8.72 -7.50
N THR A 69 0.98 -9.93 -7.38
CA THR A 69 -0.35 -10.27 -7.91
C THR A 69 -1.46 -9.42 -7.24
N CYS A 70 -1.40 -9.20 -5.93
CA CYS A 70 -2.35 -8.33 -5.23
C CYS A 70 -2.27 -6.88 -5.72
N ILE A 71 -1.05 -6.35 -5.88
CA ILE A 71 -0.81 -5.00 -6.40
C ILE A 71 -1.39 -4.87 -7.81
N MET A 72 -1.10 -5.81 -8.71
CA MET A 72 -1.62 -5.83 -10.07
C MET A 72 -3.14 -5.91 -10.11
N LEU A 73 -3.74 -6.78 -9.30
CA LEU A 73 -5.19 -6.94 -9.24
C LEU A 73 -5.89 -5.67 -8.73
N LEU A 74 -5.36 -5.05 -7.68
CA LEU A 74 -5.86 -3.78 -7.15
C LEU A 74 -5.74 -2.67 -8.20
N ALA A 75 -4.58 -2.56 -8.86
CA ALA A 75 -4.35 -1.56 -9.89
C ALA A 75 -5.29 -1.74 -11.10
N PHE A 76 -5.52 -2.99 -11.52
CA PHE A 76 -6.45 -3.31 -12.60
C PHE A 76 -7.88 -2.89 -12.26
N VAL A 77 -8.42 -3.34 -11.12
CA VAL A 77 -9.81 -3.01 -10.73
C VAL A 77 -9.97 -1.50 -10.49
N ALA A 78 -8.93 -0.83 -9.99
CA ALA A 78 -8.95 0.60 -9.83
C ALA A 78 -8.99 1.35 -11.17
N ARG A 79 -8.20 0.91 -12.15
CA ARG A 79 -8.24 1.46 -13.51
C ARG A 79 -9.63 1.34 -14.13
N GLU A 80 -10.23 0.15 -14.07
CA GLU A 80 -11.55 -0.12 -14.67
C GLU A 80 -12.67 0.73 -14.03
N SER A 81 -12.52 1.10 -12.75
CA SER A 81 -13.49 1.90 -12.00
C SER A 81 -13.16 3.40 -11.92
N ASN A 82 -12.13 3.86 -12.64
CA ASN A 82 -11.59 5.23 -12.54
C ASN A 82 -11.23 5.64 -11.09
N SER A 83 -10.80 4.65 -10.30
CA SER A 83 -10.33 4.77 -8.92
C SER A 83 -8.80 4.92 -8.87
N THR A 84 -8.27 5.18 -7.68
CA THR A 84 -6.82 5.30 -7.46
C THR A 84 -6.40 4.40 -6.30
N VAL A 85 -5.24 3.73 -6.44
CA VAL A 85 -4.63 2.96 -5.36
C VAL A 85 -3.26 3.54 -5.07
N LEU A 86 -3.02 3.87 -3.80
CA LEU A 86 -1.75 4.34 -3.28
C LEU A 86 -1.14 3.27 -2.40
N PHE A 87 0.09 2.88 -2.73
CA PHE A 87 0.86 1.92 -1.96
C PHE A 87 1.96 2.66 -1.19
N ALA A 88 1.85 2.71 0.14
CA ALA A 88 2.91 3.24 0.97
C ALA A 88 3.93 2.13 1.25
N SER A 89 5.22 2.45 1.14
CA SER A 89 6.30 1.52 1.42
C SER A 89 7.52 2.29 1.88
N VAL A 90 8.32 1.69 2.75
CA VAL A 90 9.60 2.26 3.18
C VAL A 90 10.69 1.79 2.23
N GLY A 91 11.40 2.74 1.61
CA GLY A 91 12.58 2.46 0.80
C GLY A 91 13.79 2.08 1.66
N ARG A 92 14.76 1.37 1.07
CA ARG A 92 16.03 1.02 1.70
C ARG A 92 17.16 1.77 1.00
N LYS A 93 18.08 2.37 1.77
CA LYS A 93 19.30 2.94 1.21
C LYS A 93 20.34 1.84 0.99
N LYS A 94 20.73 1.61 -0.26
CA LYS A 94 21.86 0.77 -0.65
C LYS A 94 23.11 1.64 -0.84
N LYS A 95 24.28 1.11 -0.45
CA LYS A 95 25.56 1.86 -0.47
C LYS A 95 25.94 2.40 -1.86
N GLN A 96 25.62 1.67 -2.94
CA GLN A 96 26.01 2.02 -4.31
C GLN A 96 24.83 2.50 -5.19
N GLU A 97 23.61 2.07 -4.89
CA GLU A 97 22.41 2.33 -5.72
C GLU A 97 21.51 3.46 -5.18
N GLY A 98 21.85 4.05 -4.03
CA GLY A 98 20.99 5.06 -3.39
C GLY A 98 19.73 4.45 -2.76
N TRP A 99 18.63 5.20 -2.74
CA TRP A 99 17.35 4.72 -2.22
C TRP A 99 16.66 3.78 -3.21
N VAL A 100 16.37 2.56 -2.78
CA VAL A 100 15.65 1.57 -3.60
C VAL A 100 14.35 1.15 -2.93
N LEU A 101 13.31 0.95 -3.74
CA LEU A 101 12.02 0.44 -3.28
C LEU A 101 12.12 -1.08 -3.07
N SER A 102 12.61 -1.48 -1.90
CA SER A 102 12.80 -2.89 -1.54
C SER A 102 12.20 -3.20 -0.16
N PRO A 103 10.85 -3.24 -0.04
CA PRO A 103 10.20 -3.57 1.22
C PRO A 103 10.65 -4.95 1.68
N THR A 104 11.07 -5.06 2.94
CA THR A 104 11.57 -6.31 3.52
C THR A 104 12.74 -6.94 2.74
N GLY A 105 13.46 -6.18 1.91
CA GLY A 105 14.54 -6.68 1.05
C GLY A 105 14.07 -7.41 -0.21
N ARG A 106 12.77 -7.35 -0.54
CA ARG A 106 12.18 -7.98 -1.72
C ARG A 106 11.93 -6.95 -2.81
N HIS A 107 11.89 -7.41 -4.06
CA HIS A 107 11.59 -6.56 -5.22
C HIS A 107 10.08 -6.42 -5.39
N ILE A 108 9.55 -5.19 -5.42
CA ILE A 108 8.17 -4.92 -5.88
C ILE A 108 8.20 -4.77 -7.40
N LEU A 109 7.11 -5.16 -8.07
CA LEU A 109 6.88 -4.82 -9.48
C LEU A 109 7.27 -3.38 -9.80
N ASP A 110 8.14 -3.22 -10.78
CA ASP A 110 8.55 -1.93 -11.33
C ASP A 110 8.04 -1.83 -12.78
N SER A 111 7.39 -0.71 -13.10
CA SER A 111 6.78 -0.46 -14.40
C SER A 111 6.60 1.03 -14.61
N ASN A 112 6.75 1.49 -15.85
CA ASN A 112 6.46 2.88 -16.25
C ASN A 112 4.98 3.27 -16.07
N LEU A 113 4.11 2.30 -15.75
CA LEU A 113 2.70 2.53 -15.42
C LEU A 113 2.49 2.93 -13.94
N ILE A 114 3.53 2.84 -13.10
CA ILE A 114 3.48 3.19 -11.69
C ILE A 114 4.18 4.52 -11.51
N THR A 115 3.44 5.54 -11.06
CA THR A 115 4.05 6.78 -10.56
C THR A 115 4.68 6.54 -9.21
N LYS A 116 5.97 6.85 -9.08
CA LYS A 116 6.70 6.71 -7.81
C LYS A 116 6.88 8.07 -7.17
N LEU A 117 6.58 8.14 -5.89
CA LEU A 117 6.81 9.33 -5.05
C LEU A 117 7.76 8.92 -3.93
N SER A 118 8.89 9.63 -3.76
CA SER A 118 9.69 9.52 -2.54
C SER A 118 9.47 10.72 -1.64
N VAL A 119 9.43 10.45 -0.34
CA VAL A 119 9.40 11.47 0.70
C VAL A 119 10.62 11.27 1.58
N GLU A 120 11.47 12.28 1.64
CA GLU A 120 12.72 12.24 2.39
C GLU A 120 12.82 13.45 3.31
N GLN A 121 13.37 13.25 4.51
CA GLN A 121 13.68 14.36 5.40
C GLN A 121 15.13 14.78 5.19
N HIS A 122 15.33 16.04 4.78
CA HIS A 122 16.64 16.65 4.60
C HIS A 122 16.71 17.98 5.35
N ASN A 123 17.66 18.14 6.27
CA ASN A 123 17.83 19.35 7.09
C ASN A 123 16.53 19.85 7.72
N SER A 124 15.79 18.95 8.37
CA SER A 124 14.49 19.23 9.01
C SER A 124 13.37 19.68 8.06
N LYS A 125 13.54 19.54 6.75
CA LYS A 125 12.51 19.79 5.73
C LYS A 125 12.12 18.47 5.05
N LEU A 126 10.83 18.33 4.72
CA LEU A 126 10.35 17.24 3.89
C LEU A 126 10.54 17.61 2.41
N GLN A 127 11.20 16.72 1.67
CA GLN A 127 11.37 16.81 0.23
C GLN A 127 10.56 15.71 -0.44
N PHE A 128 9.87 16.07 -1.51
CA PHE A 128 9.05 15.17 -2.31
C PHE A 128 9.67 15.07 -3.70
N ASN A 129 9.98 13.85 -4.13
CA ASN A 129 10.51 13.59 -5.47
C ASN A 129 9.54 12.69 -6.24
N VAL A 130 9.39 12.95 -7.53
CA VAL A 130 8.58 12.16 -8.46
C VAL A 130 9.52 11.50 -9.47
N PHE A 131 9.35 10.20 -9.72
CA PHE A 131 10.14 9.42 -10.66
C PHE A 131 9.23 8.75 -11.69
#